data_AF-A0A496PRT9-F1
#
_entry.id   AF-A0A496PRT9-F1
#
_cell.length_a   1.000
_cell.length_b   1.000
_cell.length_c   1.000
_cell.angle_alpha   90.00
_cell.angle_beta   90.00
_cell.angle_gamma   90.00
#
_symmetry.space_group_name_H-M   'P 1'
#
loop_
_entity.id
_entity.type
_entity.pdbx_description
1 polymer ?
#
loop_
_entity_poly.entity_id
_entity_poly.type
_entity_poly.pdbx_seq_one_letter_code
_entity_poly.pdbx_strand_id
1 'polypeptide(L)' 'MTFARYIFVVFLLLISSVAQAAKYAGDAFSLGVGGRGLALGGAVIAGPFDATAAYWNPAGMNRL' A
#
# COMPACT_ATOMS: atom_id res chain seq x y z
N MET A 1 -42.23 -19.45 -7.62
CA MET A 1 -41.36 -18.58 -8.45
C MET A 1 -40.48 -17.63 -7.63
N THR A 2 -40.86 -17.25 -6.39
CA THR A 2 -40.07 -16.38 -5.50
C THR A 2 -38.81 -17.04 -4.93
N PHE A 3 -38.87 -18.33 -4.55
CA PHE A 3 -37.73 -19.07 -3.98
C PHE A 3 -36.52 -19.16 -4.93
N ALA A 4 -36.76 -19.43 -6.22
CA ALA A 4 -35.72 -19.48 -7.25
C ALA A 4 -35.00 -18.12 -7.44
N ARG A 5 -35.71 -17.01 -7.23
CA ARG A 5 -35.11 -15.65 -7.31
C ARG A 5 -34.12 -15.41 -6.17
N TYR A 6 -34.44 -15.85 -4.96
CA TYR A 6 -33.53 -15.73 -3.82
C TYR A 6 -32.27 -16.58 -4.00
N ILE A 7 -32.41 -17.82 -4.49
CA ILE A 7 -31.27 -18.68 -4.83
C ILE A 7 -30.38 -18.03 -5.88
N PHE A 8 -30.98 -17.48 -6.92
CA PHE A 8 -30.26 -16.80 -7.99
C PHE A 8 -29.48 -15.57 -7.47
N VAL A 9 -30.08 -14.77 -6.60
CA VAL A 9 -29.41 -13.62 -5.98
C VAL A 9 -28.25 -14.06 -5.08
N VAL A 10 -28.44 -15.10 -4.27
CA VAL A 10 -27.35 -15.66 -3.44
C VAL A 10 -26.21 -16.19 -4.31
N PHE A 11 -26.53 -16.88 -5.40
CA PHE A 11 -25.55 -17.38 -6.35
C PHE A 11 -24.74 -16.24 -6.98
N LEU A 12 -25.38 -15.14 -7.40
CA LEU A 12 -24.67 -13.97 -7.95
C LEU A 12 -23.74 -13.32 -6.93
N LEU A 13 -24.16 -13.21 -5.66
CA LEU A 13 -23.33 -12.63 -4.60
C LEU A 13 -22.08 -13.47 -4.32
N LEU A 14 -22.17 -14.81 -4.41
CA LEU A 14 -21.05 -15.71 -4.19
C LEU A 14 -19.98 -15.64 -5.31
N ILE A 15 -20.35 -15.25 -6.52
CA ILE A 15 -19.42 -15.16 -7.67
C ILE A 15 -18.77 -13.77 -7.72
N SER A 16 -19.35 -12.78 -7.04
CA SER A 16 -18.89 -11.38 -7.06
C SER A 16 -17.61 -11.13 -6.24
N SER A 17 -17.19 -12.07 -5.38
CA SER A 17 -16.08 -11.87 -4.44
C SER A 17 -14.73 -12.29 -5.01
N VAL A 18 -14.18 -11.50 -5.93
CA VAL A 18 -12.78 -11.64 -6.35
C VAL A 18 -11.92 -10.69 -5.49
N ALA A 19 -11.34 -11.19 -4.40
CA ALA A 19 -10.41 -10.40 -3.60
C ALA A 19 -9.03 -10.41 -4.28
N GLN A 20 -8.62 -9.28 -4.84
CA GLN A 20 -7.28 -9.09 -5.43
C GLN A 20 -6.40 -8.36 -4.42
N ALA A 21 -5.23 -8.92 -4.13
CA ALA A 21 -4.22 -8.23 -3.34
C ALA A 21 -3.80 -6.95 -4.09
N ALA A 22 -3.86 -5.81 -3.41
CA ALA A 22 -3.30 -4.57 -3.94
C ALA A 22 -1.78 -4.75 -4.16
N LYS A 23 -1.21 -4.00 -5.10
CA LYS A 23 0.24 -3.94 -5.26
C LYS A 23 0.86 -3.50 -3.93
N TYR A 24 1.81 -4.26 -3.40
CA TYR A 24 2.44 -4.08 -2.08
C TYR A 24 1.57 -4.46 -0.87
N ALA A 25 0.45 -5.16 -1.06
CA ALA A 25 -0.33 -5.69 0.07
C ALA A 25 0.51 -6.69 0.89
N GLY A 26 0.64 -6.42 2.19
CA GLY A 26 1.36 -7.27 3.14
C GLY A 26 2.87 -7.05 3.22
N ASP A 27 3.43 -6.18 2.39
CA ASP A 27 4.86 -5.84 2.45
C ASP A 27 5.04 -4.45 3.10
N ALA A 28 5.69 -4.46 4.26
CA ALA A 28 5.88 -3.24 5.04
C ALA A 28 6.90 -2.35 4.34
N PHE A 29 6.56 -1.07 4.19
CA PHE A 29 7.42 -0.03 3.64
C PHE A 29 7.70 -0.09 2.13
N SER A 30 7.06 -0.94 1.33
CA SER A 30 7.31 -0.94 -0.13
C SER A 30 6.85 0.35 -0.83
N LEU A 31 5.97 1.11 -0.20
CA LEU A 31 5.49 2.41 -0.68
C LEU A 31 6.39 3.59 -0.29
N GLY A 32 7.36 3.39 0.61
CA GLY A 32 8.17 4.46 1.18
C GLY A 32 7.81 4.79 2.64
N VAL A 33 8.66 5.61 3.26
CA VAL A 33 8.51 6.09 4.64
C VAL A 33 8.58 7.62 4.70
N GLY A 34 7.72 8.25 5.50
CA GLY A 34 7.78 9.68 5.79
C GLY A 34 7.01 10.58 4.81
N GLY A 35 6.33 11.59 5.36
CA GLY A 35 5.52 12.52 4.58
C GLY A 35 6.30 13.28 3.51
N ARG A 36 7.54 13.72 3.82
CA ARG A 36 8.42 14.41 2.85
C ARG A 36 8.85 13.49 1.71
N GLY A 37 9.31 12.28 2.03
CA GLY A 37 9.71 11.29 1.03
C GLY A 37 8.57 10.95 0.08
N LEU A 38 7.37 10.74 0.63
CA LEU A 38 6.17 10.46 -0.14
C LEU A 38 5.71 11.66 -0.98
N ALA A 39 5.74 12.89 -0.44
CA ALA A 39 5.38 14.11 -1.17
C ALA A 39 6.32 14.39 -2.36
N LEU A 40 7.57 13.97 -2.26
CA LEU A 40 8.57 14.05 -3.33
C LEU A 40 8.53 12.84 -4.28
N GLY A 41 7.57 11.93 -4.15
CA GLY A 41 7.47 10.73 -4.97
C GLY A 41 8.66 9.77 -4.81
N GLY A 42 9.31 9.77 -3.64
CA GLY A 42 10.49 8.96 -3.34
C GLY A 42 11.84 9.60 -3.73
N ALA A 43 11.84 10.83 -4.25
CA ALA A 43 13.06 11.54 -4.67
C ALA A 43 13.84 12.14 -3.48
N VAL A 44 14.32 11.31 -2.55
CA VAL A 44 14.99 11.76 -1.31
C VAL A 44 16.36 11.14 -1.04
N ILE A 45 16.89 10.32 -1.94
CA ILE A 45 18.16 9.58 -1.77
C ILE A 45 19.36 10.52 -1.46
N ALA A 46 19.43 11.68 -2.10
CA ALA A 46 20.53 12.63 -1.94
C ALA A 46 20.45 13.47 -0.65
N GLY A 47 19.30 13.48 0.04
CA GLY A 47 19.08 14.33 1.19
C GLY A 47 17.92 13.92 2.09
N PRO A 48 17.93 12.70 2.66
CA PRO A 48 17.01 12.37 3.72
C PRO A 48 17.57 12.93 5.03
N PHE A 49 17.26 14.20 5.30
CA PHE A 49 17.71 14.98 6.47
C PHE A 49 16.69 14.91 7.61
N ASP A 50 16.02 13.78 7.76
CA ASP A 50 15.00 13.57 8.80
C ASP A 50 15.05 12.13 9.30
N ALA A 51 14.28 11.81 10.35
CA ALA A 51 14.29 10.49 10.99
C ALA A 51 14.03 9.29 10.04
N THR A 52 13.59 9.53 8.80
CA THR A 52 13.40 8.49 7.78
C THR A 52 14.67 8.17 6.99
N ALA A 53 15.80 8.81 7.31
CA ALA A 53 17.10 8.57 6.67
C ALA A 53 17.55 7.11 6.70
N ALA A 54 17.29 6.39 7.79
CA ALA A 54 17.61 4.97 7.87
C ALA A 54 16.89 4.13 6.80
N TYR A 55 15.71 4.56 6.35
CA TYR A 55 14.96 3.90 5.28
C TYR A 55 15.45 4.33 3.88
N TRP A 56 15.68 5.64 3.65
CA TRP A 56 15.99 6.15 2.31
C TRP A 56 17.49 6.12 1.94
N ASN A 57 18.37 6.46 2.88
CA ASN A 57 19.84 6.44 2.71
C ASN A 57 20.53 6.52 4.09
N PRO A 58 20.96 5.38 4.66
CA PRO A 58 21.62 5.34 5.97
C PRO A 58 22.88 6.22 6.09
N ALA A 59 23.59 6.51 4.99
CA ALA A 59 24.74 7.42 5.03
C ALA A 59 24.35 8.86 5.40
N GLY A 60 23.07 9.22 5.21
CA GLY A 60 22.49 10.49 5.64
C GLY A 60 22.20 10.58 7.14
N MET A 61 22.28 9.49 7.91
CA MET A 61 21.98 9.50 9.35
C MET A 61 22.91 10.43 10.15
N ASN A 62 24.13 10.68 9.66
CA ASN A 62 25.05 11.63 10.29
C ASN A 62 24.73 13.10 9.95
N ARG A 63 23.67 13.37 9.18
CA ARG A 63 23.23 14.71 8.73
C ARG A 63 21.86 15.11 9.31
N LEU A 64 21.39 14.38 10.32
CA LEU A 64 20.14 14.67 11.03
C LEU A 64 20.30 15.86 11.99
#